data_AF-A0A9E5TG56-F1
#
_entry.id   AF-A0A9E5TG56-F1
#
_cell.length_a   1.000
_cell.length_b   1.000
_cell.length_c   1.000
_cell.angle_alpha   90.00
_cell.angle_beta   90.00
_cell.angle_gamma   90.00
#
_symmetry.space_group_name_H-M   'P 1'
#
loop_
_entity.id
_entity.type
_entity.pdbx_description
1 polymer ?
#
loop_
_entity_poly.entity_id
_entity_poly.type
_entity_poly.pdbx_seq_one_letter_code
_entity_poly.pdbx_strand_id
1 'polypeptide(L)'
;MSTLELVQTLFDYRMQLIVWVLCSILLYGLAANLLHVLRRASSTRAGRVLTALESWPHNLWLLEGLRFSYYLGIPYVALMKGITNPTLMGLWSPHWFGPQWFQELGMGVVLGLGTLALLVWGWRWYVKAAGQMRYGMGSRPYLTERRMLVTPWGWGLIVLGVLYLEVHWAFYRGATIQLLGNYHGTFVSLLLILGEWWLSPQIRKGWGMAHRTGKSLTTAAMAFSITIIYYFTSNTWLCMAIHLIVQFGLLSFLTMSSSLLDQEGESD
;
A
#
# COMPACT_ATOMS: atom_id res chain seq x y z
N MET A 1 40.27 -6.58 -13.63
CA MET A 1 39.39 -5.47 -13.24
C MET A 1 40.04 -4.74 -12.09
N SER A 2 40.34 -3.45 -12.26
CA SER A 2 41.03 -2.67 -11.23
C SER A 2 40.05 -2.27 -10.12
N THR A 3 40.56 -1.96 -8.92
CA THR A 3 39.75 -1.46 -7.80
C THR A 3 38.98 -0.19 -8.17
N LEU A 4 39.53 0.63 -9.06
CA LEU A 4 38.90 1.86 -9.57
C LEU A 4 37.66 1.57 -10.43
N GLU A 5 37.74 0.57 -11.32
CA GLU A 5 36.61 0.15 -12.18
C GLU A 5 35.45 -0.42 -11.35
N LEU A 6 35.75 -1.15 -10.27
CA LEU A 6 34.74 -1.65 -9.35
C LEU A 6 34.01 -0.52 -8.63
N VAL A 7 34.74 0.51 -8.17
CA VAL A 7 34.15 1.66 -7.49
C VAL A 7 33.27 2.48 -8.44
N GLN A 8 33.72 2.71 -9.68
CA GLN A 8 32.94 3.44 -10.68
C GLN A 8 31.65 2.71 -11.05
N THR A 9 31.73 1.40 -11.28
CA THR A 9 30.55 0.58 -11.61
C THR A 9 29.55 0.55 -10.45
N LEU A 10 29.99 0.32 -9.21
CA LEU A 10 29.12 0.35 -8.03
C LEU A 10 28.46 1.71 -7.80
N PHE A 11 29.21 2.80 -8.02
CA PHE A 11 28.68 4.15 -7.92
C PHE A 11 27.58 4.41 -8.96
N ASP A 12 27.78 3.95 -10.19
CA ASP A 12 26.81 4.08 -11.27
C ASP A 12 25.49 3.35 -10.94
N TYR A 13 25.54 2.09 -10.47
CA TYR A 13 24.33 1.34 -10.11
C TYR A 13 23.52 1.99 -8.98
N ARG A 14 24.19 2.51 -7.94
CA ARG A 14 23.52 3.19 -6.82
C ARG A 14 22.82 4.46 -7.28
N MET A 15 23.48 5.25 -8.13
CA MET A 15 22.89 6.47 -8.69
C MET A 15 21.72 6.17 -9.61
N GLN A 16 21.84 5.15 -10.46
CA GLN A 16 20.73 4.69 -11.30
C GLN A 16 19.54 4.30 -10.42
N LEU A 17 19.74 3.49 -9.39
CA LEU A 17 18.65 3.06 -8.50
C LEU A 17 17.95 4.24 -7.81
N ILE A 18 18.69 5.23 -7.34
CA ILE A 18 18.12 6.48 -6.80
C ILE A 18 17.27 7.20 -7.84
N VAL A 19 17.78 7.35 -9.07
CA VAL A 19 17.04 7.99 -10.16
C VAL A 19 15.74 7.26 -10.45
N TRP A 20 15.74 5.92 -10.49
CA TRP A 20 14.53 5.13 -10.72
C TRP A 20 13.48 5.33 -9.62
N VAL A 21 13.90 5.32 -8.34
CA VAL A 21 12.99 5.58 -7.22
C VAL A 21 12.43 7.01 -7.28
N LEU A 22 13.28 8.02 -7.52
CA LEU A 22 12.84 9.41 -7.65
C LEU A 22 11.88 9.59 -8.83
N CYS A 23 12.17 8.99 -9.99
CA CYS A 23 11.29 9.02 -11.15
C CYS A 23 9.92 8.39 -10.84
N SER A 24 9.89 7.27 -10.10
CA SER A 24 8.64 6.64 -9.67
C SER A 24 7.82 7.57 -8.78
N ILE A 25 8.44 8.17 -7.74
CA ILE A 25 7.79 9.11 -6.83
C ILE A 25 7.28 10.35 -7.58
N LEU A 26 8.08 10.90 -8.49
CA LEU A 26 7.70 12.05 -9.31
C LEU A 26 6.52 11.72 -10.23
N LEU A 27 6.53 10.54 -10.86
CA LEU A 27 5.44 10.08 -11.71
C LEU A 27 4.14 9.97 -10.91
N TYR A 28 4.18 9.38 -9.71
CA TYR A 28 3.03 9.34 -8.80
C TYR A 28 2.53 10.73 -8.43
N GLY A 29 3.45 11.61 -8.00
CA GLY A 29 3.12 12.98 -7.61
C GLY A 29 2.47 13.76 -8.74
N LEU A 30 3.05 13.72 -9.94
CA LEU A 30 2.51 14.38 -11.13
C LEU A 30 1.14 13.83 -11.50
N ALA A 31 0.97 12.50 -11.55
CA ALA A 31 -0.30 11.88 -11.88
C ALA A 31 -1.41 12.23 -10.86
N ALA A 32 -1.10 12.16 -9.56
CA ALA A 32 -2.07 12.48 -8.50
C ALA A 32 -2.48 13.96 -8.51
N ASN A 33 -1.55 14.88 -8.76
CA ASN A 33 -1.83 16.31 -8.84
C ASN A 33 -2.56 16.67 -10.14
N LEU A 34 -2.16 16.10 -11.28
CA LEU A 34 -2.85 16.30 -12.56
C LEU A 34 -4.30 15.82 -12.46
N LEU A 35 -4.53 14.61 -11.94
CA LEU A 35 -5.88 14.09 -11.74
C LEU A 35 -6.70 14.98 -10.80
N HIS A 36 -6.08 15.54 -9.75
CA HIS A 36 -6.75 16.48 -8.87
C HIS A 36 -7.18 17.76 -9.58
N VAL A 37 -6.29 18.35 -10.39
CA VAL A 37 -6.56 19.56 -11.16
C VAL A 37 -7.66 19.31 -12.20
N LEU A 38 -7.56 18.21 -12.96
CA LEU A 38 -8.54 17.84 -13.97
C LEU A 38 -9.93 17.62 -13.37
N ARG A 39 -10.02 16.96 -12.21
CA ARG A 39 -11.30 16.78 -11.48
C ARG A 39 -11.89 18.11 -10.98
N ARG A 40 -11.05 19.07 -10.60
CA ARG A 40 -11.52 20.41 -10.18
C ARG A 40 -11.97 21.25 -11.38
N ALA A 41 -11.39 21.02 -12.55
CA ALA A 41 -11.69 21.72 -13.80
C ALA A 41 -12.66 20.93 -14.69
N SER A 42 -13.70 20.33 -14.11
CA SER A 42 -14.65 19.44 -14.81
C SER A 42 -15.38 20.10 -15.98
N SER A 43 -15.50 21.44 -15.99
CA SER A 43 -16.10 22.21 -17.09
C SER A 43 -15.21 22.33 -18.34
N THR A 44 -13.90 22.10 -18.21
CA THR A 44 -12.96 22.18 -19.34
C THR A 44 -13.10 20.98 -20.29
N ARG A 45 -12.57 21.08 -21.52
CA ARG A 45 -12.55 19.94 -22.47
C ARG A 45 -11.85 18.71 -21.85
N ALA A 46 -10.70 18.93 -21.21
CA ALA A 46 -9.95 17.86 -20.55
C ALA A 46 -10.71 17.25 -19.36
N GLY A 47 -11.38 18.09 -18.56
CA GLY A 47 -12.25 17.63 -17.48
C GLY A 47 -13.40 16.75 -17.99
N ARG A 48 -14.04 17.15 -19.10
CA ARG A 48 -15.11 16.36 -19.73
C ARG A 48 -14.63 15.01 -20.26
N VAL A 49 -13.45 14.97 -20.87
CA VAL A 49 -12.83 13.70 -21.32
C VAL A 49 -12.55 12.81 -20.12
N LEU A 50 -11.99 13.35 -19.04
CA LEU A 50 -11.78 12.59 -17.81
C LEU A 50 -13.10 12.05 -17.24
N THR A 51 -14.16 12.86 -17.19
CA THR A 51 -15.47 12.37 -16.70
C THR A 51 -16.07 11.32 -17.62
N ALA A 52 -15.89 11.43 -18.94
CA ALA A 52 -16.35 10.43 -19.91
C ALA A 52 -15.55 9.13 -19.79
N LEU A 53 -14.25 9.23 -19.51
CA LEU A 53 -13.40 8.09 -19.22
C LEU A 53 -13.78 7.45 -17.89
N GLU A 54 -14.09 8.25 -16.86
CA GLU A 54 -14.52 7.76 -15.55
C GLU A 54 -15.86 7.02 -15.62
N SER A 55 -16.77 7.46 -16.50
CA SER A 55 -18.08 6.82 -16.73
C SER A 55 -18.05 5.65 -17.72
N TRP A 56 -16.92 5.38 -18.36
CA TRP A 56 -16.81 4.29 -19.34
C TRP A 56 -16.91 2.92 -18.63
N PRO A 57 -17.77 1.98 -19.10
CA PRO A 57 -17.93 0.65 -18.48
C PRO A 57 -16.64 -0.16 -18.34
N HIS A 58 -15.63 0.10 -19.17
CA HIS A 58 -14.33 -0.58 -19.11
C HIS A 58 -13.23 0.22 -18.41
N ASN A 59 -13.57 1.34 -17.77
CA ASN A 59 -12.63 2.16 -17.00
C ASN A 59 -11.87 1.35 -15.94
N LEU A 60 -12.51 0.33 -15.34
CA LEU A 60 -11.84 -0.56 -14.38
C LEU A 60 -10.60 -1.21 -14.99
N TRP A 61 -10.70 -1.77 -16.20
CA TRP A 61 -9.58 -2.44 -16.86
C TRP A 61 -8.47 -1.46 -17.25
N LEU A 62 -8.83 -0.27 -17.71
CA LEU A 62 -7.87 0.78 -18.01
C LEU A 62 -7.11 1.20 -16.75
N LEU A 63 -7.82 1.45 -15.66
CA LEU A 63 -7.23 1.84 -14.39
C LEU A 63 -6.33 0.74 -13.83
N GLU A 64 -6.78 -0.51 -13.85
CA GLU A 64 -5.95 -1.64 -13.40
C GLU A 64 -4.74 -1.84 -14.32
N GLY A 65 -4.85 -1.64 -15.63
CA GLY A 65 -3.70 -1.68 -16.55
C GLY A 65 -2.68 -0.58 -16.26
N LEU A 66 -3.13 0.64 -15.96
CA LEU A 66 -2.25 1.74 -15.55
C LEU A 66 -1.59 1.45 -14.19
N ARG A 67 -2.36 0.93 -13.23
CA ARG A 67 -1.83 0.54 -11.91
C ARG A 67 -0.82 -0.59 -12.05
N PHE A 68 -1.11 -1.62 -12.83
CA PHE A 68 -0.17 -2.71 -13.12
C PHE A 68 1.14 -2.18 -13.69
N SER A 69 1.05 -1.31 -14.70
CA SER A 69 2.22 -0.72 -15.35
C SER A 69 3.07 0.10 -14.38
N TYR A 70 2.42 0.82 -13.45
CA TYR A 70 3.10 1.60 -12.42
C TYR A 70 3.73 0.71 -11.33
N TYR A 71 2.89 -0.06 -10.62
CA TYR A 71 3.28 -0.79 -9.42
C TYR A 71 4.17 -2.00 -9.72
N LEU A 72 3.98 -2.67 -10.87
CA LEU A 72 4.77 -3.84 -11.25
C LEU A 72 5.74 -3.53 -12.38
N GLY A 73 5.33 -2.73 -13.37
CA GLY A 73 6.16 -2.46 -14.54
C GLY A 73 7.47 -1.77 -14.20
N ILE A 74 7.46 -0.75 -13.34
CA ILE A 74 8.70 -0.03 -12.94
C ILE A 74 9.68 -0.97 -12.20
N PRO A 75 9.27 -1.67 -11.10
CA PRO A 75 10.17 -2.63 -10.45
C PRO A 75 10.65 -3.76 -11.36
N TYR A 76 9.77 -4.28 -12.24
CA TYR A 76 10.11 -5.35 -13.16
C TYR A 76 11.19 -4.91 -14.17
N VAL A 77 11.06 -3.72 -14.77
CA VAL A 77 12.07 -3.21 -15.70
C VAL A 77 13.39 -2.95 -14.98
N ALA A 78 13.35 -2.44 -13.73
CA ALA A 78 14.56 -2.26 -12.94
C ALA A 78 15.27 -3.59 -12.63
N LEU A 79 14.50 -4.66 -12.34
CA LEU A 79 15.02 -6.02 -12.17
C LEU A 79 15.64 -6.57 -13.47
N MET A 80 14.94 -6.44 -14.59
CA MET A 80 15.43 -6.90 -15.90
C MET A 80 16.71 -6.20 -16.34
N LYS A 81 16.91 -4.94 -15.93
CA LYS A 81 18.13 -4.18 -16.18
C LYS A 81 19.24 -4.44 -15.15
N GLY A 82 19.01 -5.28 -14.13
CA GLY A 82 19.98 -5.56 -13.07
C GLY A 82 20.24 -4.37 -12.14
N ILE A 83 19.37 -3.37 -12.13
CA ILE A 83 19.50 -2.16 -11.30
C ILE A 83 19.18 -2.48 -9.83
N THR A 84 18.32 -3.47 -9.61
CA THR A 84 17.99 -4.01 -8.29
C THR A 84 18.10 -5.53 -8.30
N ASN A 85 18.14 -6.15 -7.12
CA ASN A 85 18.29 -7.59 -6.93
C ASN A 85 17.03 -8.18 -6.26
N PRO A 86 16.49 -9.32 -6.73
CA PRO A 86 15.31 -9.94 -6.12
C PRO A 86 15.50 -10.29 -4.64
N THR A 87 16.73 -10.60 -4.19
CA THR A 87 17.04 -10.87 -2.78
C THR A 87 16.91 -9.63 -1.90
N LEU A 88 17.33 -8.45 -2.38
CA LEU A 88 17.17 -7.20 -1.63
C LEU A 88 15.70 -6.77 -1.52
N MET A 89 14.90 -7.14 -2.53
CA MET A 89 13.46 -6.96 -2.53
C MET A 89 12.71 -8.04 -1.73
N GLY A 90 13.41 -9.00 -1.12
CA GLY A 90 12.79 -10.12 -0.41
C GLY A 90 11.91 -11.01 -1.29
N LEU A 91 12.14 -11.00 -2.61
CA LEU A 91 11.45 -11.82 -3.61
C LEU A 91 12.10 -13.18 -3.83
N TRP A 92 13.32 -13.38 -3.30
CA TRP A 92 14.03 -14.66 -3.35
C TRP A 92 15.09 -14.76 -2.24
N SER A 93 15.18 -15.92 -1.58
CA SER A 93 16.32 -16.27 -0.72
C SER A 93 16.66 -17.76 -0.86
N PRO A 94 17.96 -18.13 -0.91
CA PRO A 94 18.38 -19.52 -0.97
C PRO A 94 18.03 -20.33 0.30
N HIS A 95 17.60 -19.67 1.37
CA HIS A 95 17.28 -20.30 2.66
C HIS A 95 15.78 -20.45 2.89
N TRP A 96 14.96 -20.09 1.91
CA TRP A 96 13.55 -20.45 1.92
C TRP A 96 13.43 -21.97 2.05
N PHE A 97 12.57 -22.42 2.95
CA PHE A 97 12.41 -23.82 3.37
C PHE A 97 13.47 -24.40 4.33
N GLY A 98 14.44 -23.60 4.79
CA GLY A 98 15.32 -23.98 5.91
C GLY A 98 14.68 -23.77 7.29
N PRO A 99 15.35 -24.18 8.39
CA PRO A 99 14.87 -23.93 9.76
C PRO A 99 14.61 -22.45 10.05
N GLN A 100 15.42 -21.55 9.47
CA GLN A 100 15.25 -20.10 9.59
C GLN A 100 13.92 -19.61 9.01
N TRP A 101 13.45 -20.21 7.91
CA TRP A 101 12.18 -19.84 7.30
C TRP A 101 10.99 -20.07 8.24
N PHE A 102 11.01 -21.15 9.04
CA PHE A 102 9.96 -21.40 10.03
C PHE A 102 9.99 -20.40 11.19
N GLN A 103 11.19 -19.95 11.60
CA GLN A 103 11.34 -18.91 12.62
C GLN A 103 10.80 -17.57 12.12
N GLU A 104 11.15 -17.18 10.89
CA GLU A 104 10.63 -15.99 10.22
C GLU A 104 9.10 -16.06 10.06
N LEU A 105 8.57 -17.21 9.64
CA LEU A 105 7.14 -17.46 9.54
C LEU A 105 6.44 -17.28 10.90
N GLY A 106 6.98 -17.90 11.95
CA GLY A 106 6.44 -17.80 13.31
C GLY A 106 6.40 -16.35 13.80
N MET A 107 7.50 -15.60 13.62
CA MET A 107 7.56 -14.18 13.97
C MET A 107 6.59 -13.34 13.15
N GLY A 108 6.52 -13.57 11.84
CA GLY A 108 5.58 -12.89 10.95
C GLY A 108 4.13 -13.11 11.36
N VAL A 109 3.74 -14.34 11.69
CA VAL A 109 2.40 -14.68 12.17
C VAL A 109 2.07 -13.96 13.47
N VAL A 110 2.97 -13.99 14.46
CA VAL A 110 2.77 -13.31 15.76
C VAL A 110 2.57 -11.81 15.56
N LEU A 111 3.44 -11.16 14.77
CA LEU A 111 3.35 -9.73 14.48
C LEU A 111 2.10 -9.38 13.64
N GLY A 112 1.72 -10.23 12.70
CA GLY A 112 0.52 -10.08 11.88
C GLY A 112 -0.77 -10.16 12.70
N LEU A 113 -0.88 -11.17 13.55
CA LEU A 113 -2.02 -11.30 14.47
C LEU A 113 -2.08 -10.16 15.48
N GLY A 114 -0.92 -9.73 16.01
CA GLY A 114 -0.84 -8.55 16.88
C GLY A 114 -1.32 -7.28 16.17
N THR A 115 -0.90 -7.08 14.92
CA THR A 115 -1.36 -5.95 14.09
C THR A 115 -2.88 -6.00 13.88
N LEU A 116 -3.43 -7.17 13.51
CA LEU A 116 -4.87 -7.33 13.33
C LEU A 116 -5.64 -7.02 14.62
N ALA A 117 -5.18 -7.53 15.76
CA ALA A 117 -5.80 -7.30 17.06
C ALA A 117 -5.81 -5.80 17.43
N LEU A 118 -4.68 -5.11 17.24
CA LEU A 118 -4.57 -3.66 17.49
C LEU A 118 -5.46 -2.85 16.55
N LEU A 119 -5.53 -3.20 15.27
CA LEU A 119 -6.41 -2.52 14.31
C LEU A 119 -7.89 -2.75 14.64
N VAL A 120 -8.29 -3.99 14.93
CA VAL A 120 -9.67 -4.30 15.34
C VAL A 120 -10.01 -3.55 16.63
N TRP A 121 -9.11 -3.55 17.62
CA TRP A 121 -9.30 -2.81 18.86
C TRP A 121 -9.44 -1.29 18.60
N GLY A 122 -8.53 -0.69 17.83
CA GLY A 122 -8.59 0.73 17.46
C GLY A 122 -9.90 1.08 16.73
N TRP A 123 -10.32 0.24 15.79
CA TRP A 123 -11.58 0.43 15.07
C TRP A 123 -12.81 0.27 15.96
N ARG A 124 -12.79 -0.63 16.96
CA ARG A 124 -13.88 -0.73 17.95
C ARG A 124 -14.09 0.58 18.69
N TRP A 125 -13.02 1.22 19.17
CA TRP A 125 -13.13 2.51 19.85
C TRP A 125 -13.50 3.63 18.90
N TYR A 126 -12.92 3.65 17.70
CA TYR A 126 -13.26 4.63 16.68
C TYR A 126 -14.76 4.57 16.32
N VAL A 127 -15.31 3.38 16.07
CA VAL A 127 -16.73 3.20 15.75
C VAL A 127 -17.62 3.60 16.92
N LYS A 128 -17.28 3.24 18.16
CA LYS A 128 -18.02 3.67 19.35
C LYS A 128 -18.04 5.19 19.50
N ALA A 129 -16.88 5.84 19.36
CA ALA A 129 -16.77 7.29 19.47
C ALA A 129 -17.47 8.02 18.32
N ALA A 130 -17.36 7.50 17.09
CA ALA A 130 -18.04 8.07 15.92
C ALA A 130 -19.57 7.88 15.98
N GLY A 131 -20.05 6.77 16.55
CA GLY A 131 -21.47 6.50 16.75
C GLY A 131 -22.16 7.52 17.64
N GLN A 132 -21.44 8.12 18.59
CA GLN A 132 -21.96 9.21 19.44
C GLN A 132 -22.11 10.53 18.68
N MET A 133 -21.40 10.72 17.56
CA MET A 133 -21.48 11.92 16.71
C MET A 133 -22.53 11.79 15.58
N ARG A 134 -23.46 10.83 15.68
CA ARG A 134 -24.39 10.35 14.62
C ARG A 134 -25.29 11.40 13.95
N TYR A 135 -25.31 12.66 14.37
CA TYR A 135 -26.23 13.67 13.81
C TYR A 135 -25.81 14.32 12.48
N GLY A 136 -24.79 13.84 11.76
CA GLY A 136 -24.48 14.49 10.46
C GLY A 136 -23.50 13.84 9.47
N MET A 137 -22.95 12.65 9.71
CA MET A 137 -21.88 12.10 8.85
C MET A 137 -22.23 10.76 8.19
N GLY A 138 -22.77 10.83 6.98
CA GLY A 138 -23.25 9.69 6.18
C GLY A 138 -22.20 8.89 5.39
N SER A 139 -20.90 8.94 5.72
CA SER A 139 -19.90 8.12 4.97
C SER A 139 -19.39 6.93 5.78
N ARG A 140 -19.83 5.71 5.44
CA ARG A 140 -19.30 4.49 6.05
C ARG A 140 -17.83 4.29 5.60
N PRO A 141 -16.87 4.06 6.51
CA PRO A 141 -15.48 3.79 6.14
C PRO A 141 -15.35 2.43 5.42
N TYR A 142 -14.41 2.35 4.47
CA TYR A 142 -14.18 1.15 3.63
C TYR A 142 -15.37 0.68 2.81
N LEU A 143 -16.31 1.58 2.47
CA LEU A 143 -17.53 1.20 1.76
C LEU A 143 -17.24 0.53 0.41
N THR A 144 -16.23 0.98 -0.34
CA THR A 144 -15.85 0.37 -1.62
C THR A 144 -15.28 -1.04 -1.42
N GLU A 145 -14.34 -1.20 -0.48
CA GLU A 145 -13.68 -2.47 -0.21
C GLU A 145 -14.66 -3.51 0.37
N ARG A 146 -15.60 -3.08 1.21
CA ARG A 146 -16.68 -3.94 1.70
C ARG A 146 -17.60 -4.40 0.57
N ARG A 147 -17.95 -3.52 -0.37
CA ARG A 147 -18.73 -3.90 -1.57
C ARG A 147 -17.96 -4.89 -2.44
N MET A 148 -16.65 -4.73 -2.56
CA MET A 148 -15.81 -5.69 -3.29
C MET A 148 -15.85 -7.08 -2.66
N LEU A 149 -15.89 -7.21 -1.33
CA LEU A 149 -15.98 -8.53 -0.68
C LEU A 149 -17.25 -9.31 -1.01
N VAL A 150 -18.38 -8.61 -1.22
CA VAL A 150 -19.67 -9.25 -1.54
C VAL A 150 -19.89 -9.43 -3.04
N THR A 151 -19.06 -8.81 -3.88
CA THR A 151 -19.18 -8.93 -5.34
C THR A 151 -18.42 -10.17 -5.84
N PRO A 152 -18.95 -10.95 -6.79
CA PRO A 152 -18.20 -12.04 -7.41
C PRO A 152 -16.83 -11.56 -7.87
N TRP A 153 -15.76 -12.26 -7.48
CA TRP A 153 -14.36 -11.94 -7.80
C TRP A 153 -13.81 -10.64 -7.22
N GLY A 154 -14.56 -9.86 -6.44
CA GLY A 154 -14.05 -8.60 -5.89
C GLY A 154 -12.93 -8.79 -4.85
N TRP A 155 -12.84 -9.97 -4.21
CA TRP A 155 -11.68 -10.36 -3.40
C TRP A 155 -10.38 -10.39 -4.21
N GLY A 156 -10.45 -10.71 -5.51
CA GLY A 156 -9.29 -10.73 -6.40
C GLY A 156 -8.69 -9.34 -6.61
N LEU A 157 -9.53 -8.30 -6.63
CA LEU A 157 -9.07 -6.90 -6.70
C LEU A 157 -8.37 -6.45 -5.41
N ILE A 158 -8.80 -6.99 -4.25
CA ILE A 158 -8.11 -6.75 -2.98
C ILE A 158 -6.73 -7.41 -3.00
N VAL A 159 -6.66 -8.68 -3.44
CA VAL A 159 -5.40 -9.40 -3.60
C VAL A 159 -4.44 -8.65 -4.52
N LEU A 160 -4.93 -8.22 -5.67
CA LEU A 160 -4.15 -7.45 -6.64
C LEU A 160 -3.68 -6.10 -6.07
N GLY A 161 -4.55 -5.43 -5.30
CA GLY A 161 -4.20 -4.19 -4.61
C GLY A 161 -3.07 -4.35 -3.60
N VAL A 162 -3.07 -5.44 -2.83
CA VAL A 162 -1.98 -5.76 -1.89
C VAL A 162 -0.71 -6.15 -2.64
N LEU A 163 -0.80 -6.98 -3.68
CA LEU A 163 0.33 -7.34 -4.54
C LEU A 163 1.03 -6.08 -5.09
N TYR A 164 0.25 -5.14 -5.61
CA TYR A 164 0.74 -3.86 -6.14
C TYR A 164 1.52 -3.07 -5.09
N LEU A 165 0.96 -2.93 -3.90
CA LEU A 165 1.62 -2.21 -2.81
C LEU A 165 2.90 -2.92 -2.36
N GLU A 166 2.86 -4.22 -2.13
CA GLU A 166 4.02 -4.97 -1.62
C GLU A 166 5.19 -5.00 -2.61
N VAL A 167 4.92 -5.19 -3.91
CA VAL A 167 5.98 -5.17 -4.93
C VAL A 167 6.61 -3.78 -5.04
N HIS A 168 5.81 -2.72 -5.02
CA HIS A 168 6.29 -1.35 -5.06
C HIS A 168 7.07 -0.95 -3.81
N TRP A 169 6.59 -1.36 -2.63
CA TRP A 169 7.32 -1.15 -1.37
C TRP A 169 8.61 -1.97 -1.33
N ALA A 170 8.60 -3.21 -1.81
CA ALA A 170 9.79 -4.03 -1.94
C ALA A 170 10.84 -3.37 -2.85
N PHE A 171 10.42 -2.68 -3.91
CA PHE A 171 11.32 -1.91 -4.77
C PHE A 171 11.99 -0.75 -4.03
N TYR A 172 11.22 0.11 -3.35
CA TYR A 172 11.78 1.24 -2.59
C TYR A 172 12.70 0.76 -1.46
N ARG A 173 12.31 -0.33 -0.80
CA ARG A 173 13.06 -0.95 0.28
C ARG A 173 14.34 -1.60 -0.19
N GLY A 174 14.30 -2.34 -1.30
CA GLY A 174 15.51 -2.89 -1.92
C GLY A 174 16.51 -1.79 -2.27
N ALA A 175 16.02 -0.66 -2.78
CA ALA A 175 16.84 0.52 -3.05
C ALA A 175 17.49 1.11 -1.80
N THR A 176 16.73 1.36 -0.75
CA THR A 176 17.26 1.97 0.48
C THR A 176 18.13 0.99 1.27
N ILE A 177 17.85 -0.31 1.26
CA ILE A 177 18.71 -1.34 1.86
C ILE A 177 20.06 -1.39 1.15
N GLN A 178 20.08 -1.32 -0.19
CA GLN A 178 21.32 -1.27 -0.95
C GLN A 178 22.20 -0.06 -0.60
N LEU A 179 21.59 1.06 -0.22
CA LEU A 179 22.28 2.31 0.09
C LEU A 179 22.68 2.44 1.56
N LEU A 180 21.82 1.99 2.48
CA LEU A 180 21.89 2.31 3.92
C LEU A 180 21.98 1.06 4.81
N GLY A 181 21.96 -0.14 4.22
CA GLY A 181 21.92 -1.42 4.94
C GLY A 181 20.52 -1.81 5.42
N ASN A 182 20.38 -3.01 5.96
CA ASN A 182 19.07 -3.61 6.29
C ASN A 182 18.23 -2.77 7.25
N TYR A 183 18.82 -2.34 8.38
CA TYR A 183 18.09 -1.60 9.42
C TYR A 183 17.63 -0.22 8.92
N HIS A 184 18.56 0.68 8.60
CA HIS A 184 18.21 2.03 8.16
C HIS A 184 17.45 2.02 6.83
N GLY A 185 17.85 1.15 5.89
CA GLY A 185 17.19 1.04 4.60
C GLY A 185 15.71 0.70 4.73
N THR A 186 15.37 -0.28 5.57
CA THR A 186 13.97 -0.69 5.78
C THR A 186 13.11 0.48 6.28
N PHE A 187 13.56 1.22 7.31
CA PHE A 187 12.77 2.35 7.84
C PHE A 187 12.80 3.60 6.96
N VAL A 188 13.89 3.89 6.26
CA VAL A 188 13.93 5.00 5.29
C VAL A 188 12.97 4.74 4.13
N SER A 189 12.79 3.48 3.72
CA SER A 189 11.79 3.14 2.69
C SER A 189 10.36 3.49 3.10
N LEU A 190 10.02 3.31 4.39
CA LEU A 190 8.74 3.74 4.94
C LEU A 190 8.58 5.26 4.83
N LEU A 191 9.63 6.03 5.16
CA LEU A 191 9.61 7.48 4.99
C LEU A 191 9.41 7.89 3.52
N LEU A 192 10.02 7.18 2.57
CA LEU A 192 9.80 7.42 1.14
C LEU A 192 8.35 7.17 0.73
N ILE A 193 7.75 6.07 1.18
CA ILE A 193 6.34 5.73 0.90
C ILE A 193 5.41 6.80 1.49
N LEU A 194 5.65 7.22 2.74
CA LEU A 194 4.86 8.28 3.38
C LEU A 194 5.04 9.63 2.67
N GLY A 195 6.25 9.95 2.24
CA GLY A 195 6.57 11.14 1.45
C GLY A 195 5.87 11.13 0.10
N GLU A 196 5.90 10.01 -0.61
CA GLU A 196 5.16 9.80 -1.86
C GLU A 196 3.67 10.02 -1.65
N TRP A 197 3.07 9.43 -0.62
CA TRP A 197 1.66 9.61 -0.26
C TRP A 197 1.31 11.07 0.03
N TRP A 198 2.22 11.81 0.68
CA TRP A 198 2.03 13.22 0.97
C TRP A 198 1.92 14.09 -0.29
N LEU A 199 2.49 13.65 -1.44
CA LEU A 199 2.34 14.36 -2.70
C LEU A 199 0.89 14.36 -3.22
N SER A 200 0.06 13.40 -2.79
CA SER A 200 -1.35 13.31 -3.18
C SER A 200 -2.19 14.40 -2.50
N PRO A 201 -2.86 15.28 -3.26
CA PRO A 201 -3.76 16.28 -2.69
C PRO A 201 -4.93 15.67 -1.91
N GLN A 202 -5.37 14.47 -2.29
CA GLN A 202 -6.49 13.79 -1.65
C GLN A 202 -6.12 13.33 -0.24
N ILE A 203 -4.90 12.80 -0.08
CA ILE A 203 -4.38 12.35 1.22
C ILE A 203 -4.18 13.56 2.14
N ARG A 204 -3.51 14.62 1.65
CA ARG A 204 -3.30 15.86 2.42
C ARG A 204 -4.61 16.46 2.95
N LYS A 205 -5.66 16.53 2.11
CA LYS A 205 -6.98 17.01 2.54
C LYS A 205 -7.66 16.05 3.53
N GLY A 206 -7.39 14.74 3.43
CA GLY A 206 -7.97 13.72 4.29
C GLY A 206 -7.51 13.80 5.75
N TRP A 207 -6.31 14.31 6.01
CA TRP A 207 -5.73 14.36 7.36
C TRP A 207 -6.40 15.40 8.28
N GLY A 208 -7.04 16.43 7.72
CA GLY A 208 -7.77 17.45 8.48
C GLY A 208 -9.22 17.08 8.83
N MET A 209 -9.74 15.94 8.36
CA MET A 209 -11.14 15.54 8.57
C MET A 209 -11.20 14.21 9.34
N ALA A 210 -11.67 14.26 10.59
CA ALA A 210 -11.79 13.10 11.50
C ALA A 210 -12.58 11.90 10.91
N HIS A 211 -13.41 12.16 9.90
CA HIS A 211 -14.21 11.14 9.21
C HIS A 211 -13.47 10.43 8.07
N ARG A 212 -12.49 11.09 7.44
CA ARG A 212 -11.69 10.53 6.33
C ARG A 212 -10.33 9.99 6.79
N THR A 213 -9.94 10.27 8.03
CA THR A 213 -8.70 9.80 8.63
C THR A 213 -8.67 8.28 8.84
N GLY A 214 -9.81 7.61 9.08
CA GLY A 214 -9.82 6.18 9.41
C GLY A 214 -9.11 5.28 8.37
N LYS A 215 -9.42 5.45 7.08
CA LYS A 215 -8.76 4.70 6.00
C LYS A 215 -7.28 5.05 5.90
N SER A 216 -6.94 6.33 5.85
CA SER A 216 -5.55 6.79 5.73
C SER A 216 -4.67 6.35 6.89
N LEU A 217 -5.20 6.44 8.12
CA LEU A 217 -4.52 6.01 9.34
C LEU A 217 -4.30 4.50 9.36
N THR A 218 -5.31 3.73 8.97
CA THR A 218 -5.17 2.26 8.86
C THR A 218 -4.14 1.89 7.79
N THR A 219 -4.13 2.56 6.64
CA THR A 219 -3.12 2.34 5.60
C THR A 219 -1.71 2.69 6.09
N ALA A 220 -1.55 3.78 6.84
CA ALA A 220 -0.27 4.15 7.47
C ALA A 220 0.17 3.14 8.54
N ALA A 221 -0.76 2.69 9.39
CA ALA A 221 -0.50 1.66 10.39
C ALA A 221 -0.11 0.32 9.73
N MET A 222 -0.78 -0.06 8.64
CA MET A 222 -0.41 -1.24 7.85
C MET A 222 0.98 -1.11 7.25
N ALA A 223 1.31 0.02 6.62
CA ALA A 223 2.65 0.25 6.07
C ALA A 223 3.74 0.15 7.15
N PHE A 224 3.49 0.73 8.32
CA PHE A 224 4.39 0.62 9.47
C PHE A 224 4.54 -0.83 9.96
N SER A 225 3.43 -1.55 10.18
CA SER A 225 3.46 -2.95 10.61
C SER A 225 4.17 -3.86 9.62
N ILE A 226 3.90 -3.71 8.32
CA ILE A 226 4.58 -4.49 7.28
C ILE A 226 6.07 -4.16 7.20
N THR A 227 6.46 -2.90 7.45
CA THR A 227 7.88 -2.52 7.55
C THR A 227 8.57 -3.27 8.70
N ILE A 228 7.93 -3.35 9.88
CA ILE A 228 8.45 -4.12 11.02
C ILE A 228 8.51 -5.61 10.70
N ILE A 229 7.43 -6.18 10.16
CA ILE A 229 7.37 -7.62 9.80
C ILE A 229 8.49 -7.96 8.82
N TYR A 230 8.70 -7.12 7.80
CA TYR A 230 9.79 -7.34 6.87
C TYR A 230 11.16 -7.21 7.50
N TYR A 231 11.37 -6.25 8.41
CA TYR A 231 12.65 -6.13 9.09
C TYR A 231 13.08 -7.44 9.76
N PHE A 232 12.13 -8.20 10.32
CA PHE A 232 12.40 -9.50 10.94
C PHE A 232 12.40 -10.69 9.98
N THR A 233 11.72 -10.60 8.83
CA THR A 233 11.50 -11.75 7.94
C THR A 233 12.25 -11.67 6.61
N SER A 234 12.60 -10.46 6.16
CA SER A 234 13.17 -10.18 4.84
C SER A 234 12.47 -10.91 3.69
N ASN A 235 11.15 -11.13 3.84
CA ASN A 235 10.37 -11.99 2.95
C ASN A 235 9.09 -11.26 2.51
N THR A 236 9.10 -10.79 1.27
CA THR A 236 7.98 -10.00 0.71
C THR A 236 6.74 -10.85 0.48
N TRP A 237 6.87 -12.14 0.16
CA TRP A 237 5.71 -13.03 0.02
C TRP A 237 5.01 -13.26 1.35
N LEU A 238 5.78 -13.45 2.42
CA LEU A 238 5.22 -13.56 3.76
C LEU A 238 4.55 -12.25 4.20
N CYS A 239 5.18 -11.10 3.93
CA CYS A 239 4.57 -9.78 4.16
C CYS A 239 3.22 -9.65 3.43
N MET A 240 3.16 -10.05 2.15
CA MET A 240 1.95 -10.02 1.34
C MET A 240 0.85 -10.92 1.90
N ALA A 241 1.17 -12.15 2.29
CA ALA A 241 0.22 -13.07 2.90
C ALA A 241 -0.33 -12.50 4.22
N ILE A 242 0.53 -11.96 5.08
CA ILE A 242 0.12 -11.35 6.34
C ILE A 242 -0.73 -10.09 6.09
N HIS A 243 -0.32 -9.23 5.15
CA HIS A 243 -1.09 -8.04 4.76
C HIS A 243 -2.50 -8.45 4.33
N LEU A 244 -2.64 -9.48 3.50
CA LEU A 244 -3.96 -10.01 3.10
C LEU A 244 -4.77 -10.50 4.29
N ILE A 245 -4.19 -11.31 5.17
CA ILE A 245 -4.87 -11.81 6.36
C ILE A 245 -5.39 -10.66 7.23
N VAL A 246 -4.55 -9.66 7.48
CA VAL A 246 -4.94 -8.48 8.29
C VAL A 246 -6.02 -7.67 7.58
N GLN A 247 -5.89 -7.44 6.27
CA GLN A 247 -6.85 -6.69 5.46
C GLN A 247 -8.22 -7.37 5.44
N PHE A 248 -8.27 -8.67 5.13
CA PHE A 248 -9.52 -9.44 5.15
C PHE A 248 -10.11 -9.55 6.55
N GLY A 249 -9.28 -9.81 7.57
CA GLY A 249 -9.73 -9.87 8.97
C GLY A 249 -10.37 -8.57 9.43
N LEU A 250 -9.75 -7.43 9.11
CA LEU A 250 -10.29 -6.11 9.44
C LEU A 250 -11.61 -5.82 8.70
N LEU A 251 -11.67 -6.11 7.39
CA LEU A 251 -12.89 -5.88 6.61
C LEU A 251 -14.05 -6.77 7.07
N SER A 252 -13.77 -8.02 7.44
CA SER A 252 -14.77 -8.94 8.03
C SER A 252 -15.30 -8.40 9.35
N PHE A 253 -14.42 -8.00 10.27
CA PHE A 253 -14.80 -7.37 11.54
C PHE A 253 -15.68 -6.12 11.32
N LEU A 254 -15.27 -5.27 10.38
CA LEU A 254 -15.97 -4.04 10.04
C LEU A 254 -17.36 -4.31 9.45
N THR A 255 -17.53 -5.39 8.69
CA THR A 255 -18.82 -5.79 8.11
C THR A 255 -19.76 -6.34 9.18
N MET A 256 -19.27 -7.19 10.08
CA MET A 256 -20.05 -7.71 11.22
C MET A 256 -20.43 -6.62 12.23
N SER A 257 -19.56 -5.65 12.48
CA SER A 257 -19.88 -4.57 13.42
C SER A 257 -20.94 -3.61 12.90
N SER A 258 -21.03 -3.41 11.58
CA SER A 258 -22.11 -2.59 11.00
C SER A 258 -23.50 -3.26 11.10
N SER A 259 -23.60 -4.57 10.94
CA SER A 259 -24.89 -5.25 11.04
C SER A 259 -25.47 -5.18 12.46
N LEU A 260 -24.61 -5.20 13.48
CA LEU A 260 -25.04 -5.04 14.88
C LEU A 260 -25.59 -3.64 15.16
N LEU A 261 -24.94 -2.60 14.63
CA LEU A 261 -25.36 -1.21 14.83
C LEU A 261 -26.62 -0.80 14.06
N ASP A 262 -26.94 -1.52 12.98
CA ASP A 262 -28.17 -1.31 12.21
C ASP A 262 -29.37 -1.99 12.92
N GLN A 263 -29.17 -3.15 13.58
CA GLN A 263 -30.21 -3.84 14.36
C GLN A 263 -30.65 -3.09 15.62
N GLU A 264 -29.72 -2.49 16.36
CA GLU A 264 -30.05 -1.69 17.56
C GLU A 264 -30.88 -0.44 17.24
N GLY A 265 -30.87 0.03 15.99
CA GLY A 265 -31.62 1.22 15.58
C GLY A 265 -33.07 0.95 15.15
N GLU A 266 -33.47 -0.30 14.94
CA GLU A 266 -34.84 -0.67 14.53
C GLU A 266 -35.73 -1.10 15.72
N SER A 267 -35.15 -1.28 16.91
CA SER A 267 -35.84 -1.72 18.12
C SER A 267 -36.37 -0.60 19.01
N ASP A 268 -36.12 0.66 18.65
CA ASP A 268 -36.57 1.88 19.36
C ASP A 268 -37.71 2.58 18.59
#